data_AF-A0A835LVZ3-F1
#
_entry.id   AF-A0A835LVZ3-F1
#
_cell.length_a   1.000
_cell.length_b   1.000
_cell.length_c   1.000
_cell.angle_alpha   90.00
_cell.angle_beta   90.00
_cell.angle_gamma   90.00
#
_symmetry.space_group_name_H-M   'P 1'
#
loop_
_entity.id
_entity.type
_entity.pdbx_description
1 polymer ?
#
loop_
_entity_poly.entity_id
_entity_poly.type
_entity_poly.pdbx_seq_one_letter_code
_entity_poly.pdbx_strand_id
1 'polypeptide(L)'
;MLKVDAHYGFSALTAVLAVNYLDRFMSSLRFQKDKPWMTQLAAVACLSVAAKVEETQVPLLLDLQVEETKYVFEAKTIQRMELLVLSTLHWRMNQVTPLSFLDHIIRRLGLKNNLHWEFMKRCERLLLSVIADSRSVCYLPSVLATATMLHVIKEVEPCNPTRASRTAYGYP
;
A
#
# COMPACT_ATOMS: atom_id res chain seq x y z
N MET A 1 -9.87 4.67 1.04
CA MET A 1 -9.15 3.56 0.36
C MET A 1 -8.72 2.53 1.39
N LEU A 2 -7.77 2.82 2.29
CA LEU A 2 -7.30 1.83 3.29
C LEU A 2 -8.37 1.24 4.21
N LYS A 3 -9.41 2.00 4.59
CA LYS A 3 -10.57 1.47 5.33
C LYS A 3 -11.40 0.47 4.51
N VAL A 4 -11.53 0.72 3.20
CA VAL A 4 -12.26 -0.15 2.25
C VAL A 4 -11.47 -1.44 2.04
N ASP A 5 -10.15 -1.34 1.93
CA ASP A 5 -9.26 -2.49 1.85
C ASP A 5 -9.42 -3.39 3.09
N ALA A 6 -9.48 -2.79 4.28
CA ALA A 6 -9.71 -3.52 5.53
C ALA A 6 -11.13 -4.11 5.64
N HIS A 7 -12.14 -3.45 5.09
CA HIS A 7 -13.54 -3.91 5.13
C HIS A 7 -13.79 -5.12 4.21
N TYR A 8 -13.21 -5.12 3.00
CA TYR A 8 -13.36 -6.24 2.05
C TYR A 8 -12.28 -7.32 2.18
N GLY A 9 -11.29 -7.12 3.05
CA GLY A 9 -10.18 -8.05 3.22
C GLY A 9 -9.26 -8.10 2.00
N PHE A 10 -9.13 -6.99 1.27
CA PHE A 10 -8.19 -6.89 0.15
C PHE A 10 -6.74 -7.04 0.63
N SER A 11 -5.90 -7.52 -0.27
CA SER A 11 -4.47 -7.61 -0.05
C SER A 11 -3.85 -6.22 0.17
N ALA A 12 -2.73 -6.18 0.90
CA ALA A 12 -1.94 -4.95 1.05
C ALA A 12 -1.46 -4.42 -0.31
N LEU A 13 -1.30 -5.31 -1.31
CA LEU A 13 -0.87 -4.96 -2.65
C LEU A 13 -1.95 -4.15 -3.38
N THR A 14 -3.23 -4.51 -3.27
CA THR A 14 -4.35 -3.74 -3.81
C THR A 14 -4.34 -2.30 -3.31
N ALA A 15 -4.17 -2.10 -2.00
CA ALA A 15 -4.08 -0.79 -1.38
C ALA A 15 -2.90 0.04 -1.95
N VAL A 16 -1.72 -0.59 -2.03
CA VAL A 16 -0.49 0.04 -2.56
C VAL A 16 -0.66 0.45 -4.03
N LEU A 17 -1.22 -0.44 -4.86
CA LEU A 17 -1.49 -0.16 -6.26
C LEU A 17 -2.50 0.97 -6.41
N ALA A 18 -3.57 0.95 -5.62
CA ALA A 18 -4.61 1.95 -5.68
C ALA A 18 -4.07 3.36 -5.34
N VAL A 19 -3.21 3.48 -4.32
CA VAL A 19 -2.55 4.75 -3.97
C VAL A 19 -1.56 5.17 -5.07
N ASN A 20 -0.77 4.25 -5.62
CA ASN A 20 0.14 4.54 -6.74
C ASN A 20 -0.62 5.09 -7.97
N TYR A 21 -1.75 4.48 -8.31
CA TYR A 21 -2.58 4.92 -9.44
C TYR A 21 -3.15 6.32 -9.18
N LEU A 22 -3.67 6.55 -7.97
CA LEU A 22 -4.24 7.84 -7.60
C LEU A 22 -3.19 8.95 -7.65
N ASP A 23 -2.01 8.72 -7.08
CA ASP A 23 -0.95 9.71 -7.05
C ASP A 23 -0.45 10.07 -8.47
N ARG A 24 -0.18 9.07 -9.31
CA ARG A 24 0.23 9.29 -10.71
C ARG A 24 -0.87 10.00 -11.51
N PHE A 25 -2.13 9.66 -11.25
CA PHE A 25 -3.27 10.30 -11.90
C PHE A 25 -3.42 11.77 -11.48
N MET A 26 -3.28 12.07 -10.20
CA MET A 26 -3.33 13.44 -9.65
C MET A 26 -2.11 14.29 -10.02
N SER A 27 -0.98 13.66 -10.30
CA SER A 27 0.22 14.30 -10.83
C SER A 27 0.13 14.59 -12.33
N SER A 28 -0.86 14.02 -13.03
CA SER A 28 -1.07 14.30 -14.45
C SER A 28 -1.67 15.70 -14.67
N LEU A 29 -1.20 16.38 -15.72
CA LEU A 29 -1.59 17.76 -16.08
C LEU A 29 -3.09 17.95 -16.36
N ARG A 30 -3.87 16.87 -16.47
CA ARG A 30 -5.29 16.91 -16.83
C ARG A 30 -6.23 16.97 -15.62
N PHE A 31 -5.71 16.88 -14.40
CA PHE A 31 -6.54 16.80 -13.20
C PHE A 31 -6.77 18.18 -12.55
N GLN A 32 -8.01 18.69 -12.63
CA GLN A 32 -8.42 19.89 -11.88
C GLN A 32 -8.57 19.55 -10.38
N LYS A 33 -7.54 19.83 -9.57
CA LYS A 33 -7.54 19.63 -8.11
C LYS A 33 -8.61 20.45 -7.38
N ASP A 34 -9.21 21.43 -8.04
CA ASP A 34 -10.18 22.37 -7.46
C ASP A 34 -11.54 21.73 -7.12
N LYS A 35 -11.80 20.49 -7.55
CA LYS A 35 -13.08 19.81 -7.36
C LYS A 35 -12.94 18.59 -6.42
N PRO A 36 -13.40 18.69 -5.16
CA PRO A 36 -13.23 17.61 -4.18
C PRO A 36 -13.97 16.32 -4.56
N TRP A 37 -15.11 16.42 -5.26
CA TRP A 37 -15.84 15.27 -5.78
C TRP A 37 -15.02 14.48 -6.82
N MET A 38 -14.15 15.16 -7.57
CA MET A 38 -13.36 14.53 -8.63
C MET A 38 -12.22 13.70 -8.03
N THR A 39 -11.62 14.16 -6.94
CA THR A 39 -10.63 13.39 -6.17
C THR A 39 -11.26 12.14 -5.57
N GLN A 40 -12.48 12.25 -5.03
CA GLN A 40 -13.19 11.10 -4.50
C GLN A 40 -13.53 10.07 -5.58
N LEU A 41 -14.03 10.54 -6.74
CA LEU A 41 -14.32 9.67 -7.89
C LEU A 41 -13.06 8.99 -8.43
N ALA A 42 -11.95 9.73 -8.52
CA ALA A 42 -10.66 9.18 -8.92
C ALA A 42 -10.16 8.13 -7.93
N ALA A 43 -10.29 8.37 -6.62
CA ALA A 43 -9.90 7.41 -5.59
C ALA A 43 -10.71 6.11 -5.68
N VAL A 44 -12.04 6.19 -5.84
CA VAL A 44 -12.91 5.01 -6.01
C VAL A 44 -12.56 4.26 -7.30
N ALA A 45 -12.32 4.97 -8.40
CA ALA A 45 -11.92 4.34 -9.65
C ALA A 45 -10.54 3.67 -9.57
N CYS A 46 -9.55 4.32 -8.95
CA CYS A 46 -8.22 3.75 -8.73
C CYS A 46 -8.29 2.49 -7.86
N LEU A 47 -9.11 2.50 -6.81
CA LEU A 47 -9.34 1.33 -5.98
C LEU A 47 -10.00 0.20 -6.76
N SER A 48 -11.02 0.51 -7.56
CA SER A 48 -11.68 -0.52 -8.37
C SER A 48 -10.76 -1.14 -9.40
N VAL A 49 -9.95 -0.33 -10.07
CA VAL A 49 -8.95 -0.83 -11.03
C VAL A 49 -7.90 -1.68 -10.31
N ALA A 50 -7.42 -1.26 -9.14
CA ALA A 50 -6.47 -2.07 -8.36
C ALA A 50 -7.06 -3.41 -7.93
N ALA A 51 -8.29 -3.41 -7.42
CA ALA A 51 -8.99 -4.64 -7.05
C ALA A 51 -9.16 -5.56 -8.26
N LYS A 52 -9.49 -5.03 -9.45
CA LYS A 52 -9.57 -5.83 -10.70
C LYS A 52 -8.24 -6.38 -11.19
N VAL A 53 -7.12 -5.75 -10.82
CA VAL A 53 -5.77 -6.19 -11.22
C VAL A 53 -5.25 -7.29 -10.30
N GLU A 54 -5.55 -7.20 -9.00
CA GLU A 54 -4.90 -8.04 -7.98
C GLU A 54 -5.84 -9.06 -7.32
N GLU A 55 -7.12 -8.72 -7.12
CA GLU A 55 -8.03 -9.57 -6.34
C GLU A 55 -8.75 -10.60 -7.21
N THR A 56 -8.94 -11.80 -6.64
CA THR A 56 -9.70 -12.87 -7.30
C THR A 56 -11.21 -12.63 -7.30
N GLN A 57 -11.70 -11.91 -6.30
CA GLN A 57 -13.11 -11.57 -6.14
C GLN A 57 -13.22 -10.06 -5.96
N VAL A 58 -13.86 -9.40 -6.92
CA VAL A 58 -14.03 -7.96 -6.93
C VAL A 58 -15.48 -7.63 -6.55
N PRO A 59 -15.71 -6.90 -5.45
CA PRO A 59 -17.06 -6.47 -5.07
C PRO A 59 -17.64 -5.47 -6.09
N LEU A 60 -18.94 -5.23 -6.02
CA LEU A 60 -19.61 -4.33 -6.97
C LEU A 60 -19.07 -2.90 -6.82
N LEU A 61 -19.09 -2.14 -7.93
CA LEU A 61 -18.62 -0.75 -7.96
C LEU A 61 -19.33 0.16 -6.94
N LEU A 62 -20.60 -0.14 -6.67
CA LEU A 62 -21.39 0.60 -5.69
C LEU A 62 -20.94 0.29 -4.25
N ASP A 63 -20.54 -0.95 -4.01
CA ASP A 63 -20.06 -1.41 -2.71
C ASP A 63 -18.67 -0.83 -2.41
N LEU A 64 -17.85 -0.53 -3.41
CA LEU A 64 -16.53 0.11 -3.21
C LEU A 64 -16.58 1.55 -2.65
N GLN A 65 -17.77 2.14 -2.51
CA GLN A 65 -17.97 3.52 -2.02
C GLN A 65 -18.18 3.62 -0.48
N VAL A 66 -17.63 2.68 0.30
CA VAL A 66 -17.94 2.49 1.74
C VAL A 66 -17.65 3.71 2.64
N GLU A 67 -18.64 3.96 3.50
CA GLU A 67 -18.71 4.69 4.79
C GLU A 67 -18.43 6.19 4.91
N GLU A 68 -17.65 6.85 4.05
CA GLU A 68 -17.36 8.30 4.23
C GLU A 68 -17.36 9.09 2.92
N THR A 69 -18.13 8.63 1.94
CA THR A 69 -18.21 9.29 0.63
C THR A 69 -19.22 10.45 0.68
N LYS A 70 -18.72 11.69 0.68
CA LYS A 70 -19.55 12.92 0.58
C LYS A 70 -20.39 12.94 -0.70
N TYR A 71 -19.96 12.19 -1.71
CA TYR A 71 -20.59 12.07 -3.02
C TYR A 71 -20.80 10.59 -3.37
N VAL A 72 -21.99 10.23 -3.85
CA VAL A 72 -22.27 8.88 -4.35
C VAL A 72 -22.32 8.95 -5.88
N PHE A 73 -21.65 8.02 -6.54
CA PHE A 73 -21.53 7.98 -7.99
C PHE A 73 -22.23 6.75 -8.57
N GLU A 74 -22.85 6.93 -9.72
CA GLU A 74 -23.36 5.81 -10.52
C GLU A 74 -22.20 4.95 -11.05
N ALA A 75 -22.46 3.64 -11.19
CA ALA A 75 -21.49 2.69 -11.75
C ALA A 75 -20.94 3.14 -13.12
N LYS A 76 -21.78 3.72 -13.99
CA LYS A 76 -21.36 4.25 -15.31
C LYS A 76 -20.34 5.38 -15.19
N THR A 77 -20.51 6.24 -14.19
CA THR A 77 -19.58 7.36 -13.93
C THR A 77 -18.24 6.84 -13.42
N ILE A 78 -18.27 5.83 -12.54
CA ILE A 78 -17.06 5.16 -12.07
C ILE A 78 -16.33 4.51 -13.25
N GLN A 79 -17.01 3.74 -14.08
CA GLN A 79 -16.41 3.10 -15.27
C GLN A 79 -15.75 4.08 -16.24
N ARG A 80 -16.38 5.25 -16.47
CA ARG A 80 -15.77 6.32 -17.28
C ARG A 80 -14.48 6.84 -16.65
N MET A 81 -14.46 7.01 -15.33
CA MET A 81 -13.26 7.41 -14.60
C MET A 81 -12.19 6.31 -14.64
N GLU A 82 -12.56 5.03 -14.55
CA GLU A 82 -11.60 3.92 -14.68
C GLU A 82 -10.87 3.97 -16.03
N LEU A 83 -11.61 4.15 -17.13
CA LEU A 83 -11.02 4.31 -18.46
C LEU A 83 -10.11 5.54 -18.56
N LEU A 84 -10.49 6.64 -17.90
CA LEU A 84 -9.67 7.84 -17.85
C LEU A 84 -8.36 7.62 -17.07
N VAL A 85 -8.41 6.90 -15.95
CA VAL A 85 -7.23 6.50 -15.17
C VAL A 85 -6.34 5.59 -16.01
N LEU A 86 -6.89 4.51 -16.58
CA LEU A 86 -6.16 3.55 -17.42
C LEU A 86 -5.46 4.23 -18.60
N SER A 87 -6.17 5.09 -19.33
CA SER A 87 -5.62 5.83 -20.47
C SER A 87 -4.54 6.82 -20.05
N THR A 88 -4.70 7.49 -18.91
CA THR A 88 -3.71 8.44 -18.37
C THR A 88 -2.45 7.74 -17.87
N LEU A 89 -2.59 6.54 -17.32
CA LEU A 89 -1.46 5.72 -16.89
C LEU A 89 -0.84 4.90 -18.02
N HIS A 90 -1.31 5.07 -19.26
CA HIS A 90 -0.91 4.30 -20.45
C HIS A 90 -1.02 2.79 -20.24
N TRP A 91 -2.05 2.35 -19.50
CA TRP A 91 -2.28 0.93 -19.15
C TRP A 91 -1.14 0.27 -18.38
N ARG A 92 -0.21 1.06 -17.81
CA ARG A 92 0.91 0.57 -16.99
C ARG A 92 0.47 0.36 -15.54
N MET A 93 -0.27 -0.73 -15.32
CA MET A 93 -0.87 -1.08 -14.02
C MET A 93 0.08 -1.90 -13.15
N ASN A 94 0.88 -2.79 -13.75
CA ASN A 94 1.81 -3.64 -13.01
C ASN A 94 3.13 -2.90 -12.70
N GLN A 95 3.09 -1.90 -11.83
CA GLN A 95 4.31 -1.23 -11.36
C GLN A 95 5.00 -2.05 -10.26
N VAL A 96 6.33 -1.90 -10.19
CA VAL A 96 7.11 -2.51 -9.10
C VAL A 96 6.71 -1.86 -7.79
N THR A 97 6.23 -2.67 -6.84
CA THR A 97 5.80 -2.20 -5.52
C THR A 97 6.87 -2.48 -4.47
N PRO A 98 6.87 -1.75 -3.33
CA PRO A 98 7.76 -2.06 -2.21
C PRO A 98 7.59 -3.51 -1.73
N LEU A 99 6.37 -4.06 -1.83
CA LEU A 99 6.05 -5.45 -1.46
C LEU A 99 6.84 -6.46 -2.31
N SER A 100 7.03 -6.21 -3.60
CA SER A 100 7.85 -7.09 -4.46
C SER A 100 9.31 -7.14 -4.00
N PHE A 101 9.86 -6.00 -3.57
CA PHE A 101 11.21 -5.95 -3.01
C PHE A 101 11.29 -6.64 -1.65
N LEU A 102 10.28 -6.45 -0.79
CA LEU A 102 10.20 -7.14 0.50
C LEU A 102 10.23 -8.66 0.33
N ASP A 103 9.31 -9.21 -0.48
CA ASP A 103 9.25 -10.66 -0.73
C ASP A 103 10.58 -11.19 -1.28
N HIS A 104 11.22 -10.45 -2.20
CA HIS A 104 12.52 -10.82 -2.73
C HIS A 104 13.62 -10.86 -1.66
N ILE A 105 13.74 -9.82 -0.83
CA ILE A 105 14.79 -9.72 0.18
C ILE A 105 14.56 -10.75 1.30
N ILE A 106 13.32 -10.94 1.74
CA ILE A 106 12.96 -11.85 2.84
C ILE A 106 13.24 -13.30 2.44
N ARG A 107 12.94 -13.70 1.19
CA ARG A 107 13.31 -15.02 0.67
C ARG A 107 14.82 -15.26 0.69
N ARG A 108 15.63 -14.21 0.47
CA ARG A 108 17.11 -14.29 0.53
C ARG A 108 17.64 -14.40 1.95
N LEU A 109 16.92 -13.89 2.95
CA LEU A 109 17.31 -13.95 4.35
C LEU A 109 17.09 -15.33 5.01
N GLY A 110 16.44 -16.27 4.31
CA GLY A 110 16.30 -17.66 4.78
C GLY A 110 15.43 -17.83 6.03
N LEU A 111 14.47 -16.93 6.26
CA LEU A 111 13.56 -17.01 7.40
C LEU A 111 12.67 -18.26 7.33
N LYS A 112 12.49 -18.95 8.46
CA LYS A 112 11.57 -20.10 8.58
C LYS A 112 10.12 -19.65 8.30
N ASN A 113 9.32 -20.50 7.66
CA ASN A 113 7.97 -20.18 7.14
C ASN A 113 7.06 -19.39 8.11
N ASN A 114 7.01 -19.73 9.40
CA ASN A 114 6.17 -19.00 10.37
C ASN A 114 6.70 -17.59 10.68
N LEU A 115 8.02 -17.45 10.86
CA LEU A 115 8.66 -16.15 11.08
C LEU A 115 8.60 -15.27 9.81
N HIS A 116 8.70 -15.90 8.64
CA HIS A 116 8.56 -15.24 7.34
C HIS A 116 7.18 -14.58 7.21
N TRP A 117 6.11 -15.32 7.48
CA TRP A 117 4.74 -14.81 7.41
C TRP A 117 4.50 -13.64 8.37
N GLU A 118 4.92 -13.79 9.63
CA GLU A 118 4.69 -12.74 10.62
C GLU A 118 5.52 -11.47 10.34
N PHE A 119 6.76 -11.64 9.87
CA PHE A 119 7.61 -10.53 9.45
C PHE A 119 7.02 -9.80 8.24
N MET A 120 6.54 -10.55 7.24
CA MET A 120 5.84 -9.99 6.07
C MET A 120 4.63 -9.18 6.48
N LYS A 121 3.75 -9.73 7.33
CA LYS A 121 2.53 -9.05 7.81
C LYS A 121 2.84 -7.75 8.56
N ARG A 122 3.92 -7.71 9.35
CA ARG A 122 4.38 -6.49 10.03
C ARG A 122 4.88 -5.45 9.03
N CYS A 123 5.67 -5.86 8.04
CA CYS A 123 6.14 -4.98 6.98
C CYS A 123 4.99 -4.41 6.15
N GLU A 124 4.02 -5.25 5.75
CA GLU A 124 2.81 -4.84 5.03
C GLU A 124 2.05 -3.77 5.82
N ARG A 125 1.76 -4.01 7.09
CA ARG A 125 1.04 -3.06 7.94
C ARG A 125 1.76 -1.72 8.04
N LEU A 126 3.07 -1.72 8.23
CA LEU A 126 3.87 -0.50 8.28
C LEU A 126 3.90 0.22 6.94
N LEU A 127 4.07 -0.51 5.84
CA LEU A 127 4.01 0.08 4.50
C LEU A 127 2.66 0.75 4.26
N LEU A 128 1.55 0.09 4.60
CA LEU A 128 0.21 0.68 4.48
C LEU A 128 0.08 1.96 5.31
N SER A 129 0.62 1.99 6.53
CA SER A 129 0.62 3.22 7.34
C SER A 129 1.48 4.34 6.75
N VAL A 130 2.61 4.01 6.13
CA VAL A 130 3.51 4.98 5.50
C VAL A 130 2.90 5.53 4.23
N ILE A 131 2.30 4.67 3.40
CA ILE A 131 1.67 5.03 2.13
C ILE A 131 0.39 5.86 2.36
N ALA A 132 -0.24 5.73 3.54
CA ALA A 132 -1.32 6.61 3.95
C ALA A 132 -0.89 8.08 4.12
N ASP A 133 0.40 8.31 4.42
CA ASP A 133 0.96 9.66 4.52
C ASP A 133 1.35 10.16 3.13
N SER A 134 0.75 11.29 2.74
CA SER A 134 1.05 12.05 1.52
C SER A 134 2.54 12.33 1.27
N ARG A 135 3.38 12.31 2.33
CA ARG A 135 4.83 12.54 2.23
C ARG A 135 5.61 11.35 1.68
N SER A 136 5.01 10.16 1.63
CA SER A 136 5.66 8.92 1.20
C SER A 136 5.87 8.80 -0.31
N VAL A 137 5.11 9.58 -1.10
CA VAL A 137 5.11 9.58 -2.57
C VAL A 137 6.49 9.85 -3.17
N CYS A 138 7.36 10.56 -2.46
CA CYS A 138 8.66 11.00 -2.97
C CYS A 138 9.77 9.93 -2.92
N TYR A 139 9.51 8.75 -2.36
CA TYR A 139 10.54 7.72 -2.14
C TYR A 139 10.44 6.56 -3.12
N LEU A 140 11.60 6.04 -3.55
CA LEU A 140 11.63 4.85 -4.41
C LEU A 140 11.06 3.62 -3.68
N PRO A 141 10.35 2.72 -4.39
CA PRO A 141 9.81 1.51 -3.80
C PRO A 141 10.84 0.63 -3.08
N SER A 142 12.07 0.57 -3.59
CA SER A 142 13.19 -0.15 -2.97
C SER A 142 13.65 0.48 -1.65
N VAL A 143 13.64 1.81 -1.57
CA VAL A 143 14.01 2.56 -0.35
C VAL A 143 12.94 2.35 0.72
N LEU A 144 11.67 2.45 0.35
CA LEU A 144 10.55 2.16 1.26
C LEU A 144 10.62 0.73 1.80
N ALA A 145 10.82 -0.26 0.93
CA ALA A 145 10.97 -1.65 1.34
C ALA A 145 12.11 -1.83 2.35
N THR A 146 13.30 -1.32 2.04
CA THR A 146 14.48 -1.44 2.91
C THR A 146 14.29 -0.73 4.25
N ALA A 147 13.71 0.48 4.24
CA ALA A 147 13.44 1.25 5.44
C ALA A 147 12.42 0.53 6.35
N THR A 148 11.35 -0.01 5.77
CA THR A 148 10.36 -0.81 6.51
C THR A 148 11.01 -2.04 7.11
N MET A 149 11.82 -2.79 6.36
CA MET A 149 12.51 -3.97 6.89
C MET A 149 13.41 -3.61 8.06
N LEU A 150 14.23 -2.57 7.92
CA LEU A 150 15.15 -2.13 8.96
C LEU A 150 14.39 -1.72 10.23
N HIS A 151 13.24 -1.05 10.07
CA HIS A 151 12.39 -0.68 11.20
C HIS A 151 11.83 -1.92 11.90
N VAL A 152 11.25 -2.88 11.16
CA VAL A 152 10.73 -4.12 11.75
C VAL A 152 11.82 -4.94 12.44
N ILE A 153 13.00 -5.04 11.84
CA ILE A 153 14.16 -5.73 12.45
C ILE A 153 14.53 -5.04 13.77
N LYS A 154 14.60 -3.71 13.79
CA LYS A 154 14.88 -2.93 15.01
C LYS A 154 13.79 -3.01 16.06
N GLU A 155 12.53 -3.28 15.70
CA GLU A 155 11.45 -3.54 16.65
C GLU A 155 11.42 -4.99 17.17
N VAL A 156 12.04 -5.92 16.44
CA VAL A 156 12.18 -7.34 16.84
C VAL A 156 13.43 -7.56 17.71
N GLU A 157 14.53 -6.85 17.43
CA GLU A 157 15.77 -6.87 18.24
C GLU A 157 15.69 -6.36 19.71
N PRO A 158 14.75 -5.51 20.17
CA PRO A 158 14.69 -5.06 21.56
C PRO A 158 14.27 -6.18 22.52
N CYS A 159 13.74 -7.29 22.01
CA CYS A 159 13.32 -8.45 22.81
C CYS A 159 14.36 -9.57 22.87
N ASN A 160 15.66 -9.27 22.74
CA ASN A 160 16.72 -10.19 23.14
C ASN A 160 17.38 -9.69 24.44
N PRO A 161 16.99 -10.21 25.62
CA PRO A 161 17.59 -9.81 26.91
C PRO A 161 19.04 -10.31 27.12
N THR A 162 19.71 -10.80 26.08
CA THR A 162 21.04 -11.42 26.17
C THR A 162 22.23 -10.46 26.07
N ARG A 163 22.01 -9.14 26.14
CA ARG A 163 23.10 -8.15 26.28
C ARG A 163 23.30 -7.58 27.69
N ALA A 164 22.49 -7.97 28.67
CA ALA A 164 22.65 -7.53 30.07
C ALA A 164 23.77 -8.25 30.85
N SER A 165 24.39 -9.30 30.31
CA SER A 165 25.42 -10.10 31.01
C SER A 165 26.86 -9.86 30.56
N ARG A 166 27.14 -8.88 29.69
CA ARG A 166 28.51 -8.57 29.24
C ARG A 166 29.15 -7.32 29.85
N THR A 167 28.50 -6.64 30.79
CA THR A 167 29.09 -5.50 31.52
C THR A 167 29.44 -5.82 32.99
N ALA A 168 29.38 -7.08 33.42
CA ALA A 168 29.70 -7.48 34.80
C ALA A 168 31.15 -8.02 35.00
N TYR A 169 32.05 -7.82 34.04
CA TYR A 169 33.49 -8.07 34.25
C TYR A 169 34.28 -6.80 33.92
N GLY A 170 34.55 -6.02 34.96
CA GLY A 170 35.37 -4.82 34.92
C GLY A 170 35.58 -4.28 36.34
N TYR A 171 36.40 -4.98 37.12
CA TYR A 171 36.99 -4.51 38.38
C TYR A 171 37.84 -3.23 38.15
N PRO A 172 38.09 -2.44 39.20
CA PRO A 172 39.23 -2.74 40.08
C PRO A 172 38.84 -3.19 41.50
#